data_AF-A0A965IDS9-F1
#
_entry.id   AF-A0A965IDS9-F1
#
_cell.length_a   1.000
_cell.length_b   1.000
_cell.length_c   1.000
_cell.angle_alpha   90.00
_cell.angle_beta   90.00
_cell.angle_gamma   90.00
#
_symmetry.space_group_name_H-M   'P 1'
#
loop_
_entity.id
_entity.type
_entity.pdbx_description
1 polymer ?
#
loop_
_entity_poly.entity_id
_entity_poly.type
_entity_poly.pdbx_seq_one_letter_code
_entity_poly.pdbx_strand_id
1 'polypeptide(L)'
;MARLLAVRKKTNCFINPAQQSEVAMRTNFDVALLKLLVHEGGFVNHPADPGGMTNLGVTKKVWEEWRGQPVDEAEMRALSPEKVAPLYKAKYWDMVQADRLPHGVDMCVFDCAVNSGVKRASKLLQRAVGVDDDGVIGRATMAAVEALNSEEVIDRFCAERLTFLESLPTFATFGKGWTRRVAQVREESQILA
;
A
#
# COMPACT_ATOMS: atom_id res chain seq x y z
N MET A 1 56.53 31.22 17.67
CA MET A 1 56.24 31.87 16.37
C MET A 1 55.76 30.79 15.41
N ALA A 2 54.49 30.90 14.97
CA ALA A 2 53.89 30.34 13.74
C ALA A 2 53.86 28.80 13.56
N ARG A 3 52.67 28.15 13.61
CA ARG A 3 51.77 27.78 12.46
C ARG A 3 52.34 26.61 11.63
N LEU A 4 51.61 25.60 11.15
CA LEU A 4 50.20 25.53 10.73
C LEU A 4 49.81 24.04 10.52
N LEU A 5 48.59 23.68 10.92
CA LEU A 5 47.82 22.57 10.34
C LEU A 5 47.51 22.86 8.85
N ALA A 6 47.57 21.86 7.98
CA ALA A 6 46.89 21.93 6.68
C ALA A 6 46.24 20.58 6.34
N VAL A 7 44.97 20.51 6.75
CA VAL A 7 43.94 19.55 6.35
C VAL A 7 43.80 19.56 4.82
N ARG A 8 43.73 18.36 4.23
CA ARG A 8 43.32 18.14 2.83
C ARG A 8 41.98 18.84 2.58
N LYS A 9 42.00 19.87 1.72
CA LYS A 9 40.78 20.44 1.14
C LYS A 9 40.07 19.34 0.34
N LYS A 10 39.01 18.76 0.90
CA LYS A 10 38.02 18.02 0.10
C LYS A 10 37.30 19.03 -0.78
N THR A 11 37.30 18.72 -2.06
CA THR A 11 36.64 19.41 -3.15
C THR A 11 35.21 19.78 -2.75
N ASN A 12 34.94 21.09 -2.77
CA ASN A 12 33.61 21.66 -2.61
C ASN A 12 32.84 21.36 -3.90
N CYS A 13 31.96 20.36 -3.89
CA CYS A 13 31.01 20.16 -4.99
C CYS A 13 29.83 21.11 -4.73
N PHE A 14 29.87 22.28 -5.36
CA PHE A 14 28.74 23.21 -5.37
C PHE A 14 27.58 22.54 -6.10
N ILE A 15 26.53 22.17 -5.37
CA ILE A 15 25.27 21.75 -5.97
C ILE A 15 24.58 23.00 -6.53
N ASN A 16 24.21 22.91 -7.81
CA ASN A 16 23.50 23.93 -8.56
C ASN A 16 22.08 24.13 -7.98
N PRO A 17 21.64 25.36 -7.63
CA PRO A 17 20.31 25.61 -7.06
C PRO A 17 19.14 25.25 -8.00
N ALA A 18 19.40 25.01 -9.29
CA ALA A 18 18.40 24.52 -10.25
C ALA A 18 18.14 23.00 -10.19
N GLN A 19 18.89 22.23 -9.38
CA GLN A 19 18.67 20.79 -9.18
C GLN A 19 17.96 20.45 -7.86
N GLN A 20 17.43 21.45 -7.15
CA GLN A 20 16.68 21.25 -5.90
C GLN A 20 15.17 21.00 -6.10
N SER A 21 14.68 20.87 -7.35
CA SER A 21 13.25 20.78 -7.65
C SER A 21 12.75 19.43 -8.18
N GLU A 22 13.45 18.32 -7.99
CA GLU A 22 12.98 16.99 -8.45
C GLU A 22 13.23 15.86 -7.43
N VAL A 23 13.03 16.15 -6.15
CA VAL A 23 12.57 15.11 -5.22
C VAL A 23 11.14 15.48 -4.89
N ALA A 24 10.19 15.04 -5.74
CA ALA A 24 8.78 15.14 -5.41
C ALA A 24 8.60 14.53 -4.01
N MET A 25 8.08 15.33 -3.07
CA MET A 25 7.66 14.81 -1.77
C MET A 25 6.64 13.70 -2.03
N ARG A 26 7.07 12.45 -1.87
CA ARG A 26 6.19 11.30 -2.04
C ARG A 26 5.12 11.37 -0.96
N THR A 27 3.86 11.29 -1.37
CA THR A 27 2.74 11.18 -0.46
C THR A 27 2.76 9.81 0.23
N ASN A 28 2.03 9.66 1.34
CA ASN A 28 1.87 8.34 1.98
C ASN A 28 1.30 7.31 1.01
N PHE A 29 0.36 7.74 0.16
CA PHE A 29 -0.19 6.90 -0.88
C PHE A 29 0.89 6.41 -1.85
N ASP A 30 1.80 7.28 -2.31
CA ASP A 30 2.88 6.88 -3.22
C ASP A 30 3.80 5.85 -2.56
N VAL A 31 4.12 6.05 -1.28
CA VAL A 31 4.94 5.09 -0.51
C VAL A 31 4.22 3.75 -0.35
N ALA A 32 2.95 3.77 0.04
CA ALA A 32 2.14 2.57 0.24
C ALA A 32 1.90 1.81 -1.07
N LEU A 33 1.64 2.52 -2.18
CA LEU A 33 1.47 1.93 -3.50
C LEU A 33 2.74 1.24 -3.98
N LEU A 34 3.90 1.89 -3.85
CA LEU A 34 5.17 1.29 -4.25
C LEU A 34 5.45 0.00 -3.46
N LYS A 35 5.20 0.00 -2.15
CA LYS A 35 5.35 -1.19 -1.30
C LYS A 35 4.37 -2.29 -1.69
N LEU A 36 3.11 -1.93 -1.97
CA LEU A 36 2.10 -2.88 -2.44
C LEU A 36 2.49 -3.54 -3.77
N LEU A 37 2.97 -2.76 -4.74
CA LEU A 37 3.29 -3.25 -6.08
C LEU A 37 4.52 -4.19 -6.11
N VAL A 38 5.42 -4.10 -5.13
CA VAL A 38 6.51 -5.09 -4.97
C VAL A 38 5.96 -6.51 -4.80
N HIS A 39 4.76 -6.65 -4.21
CA HIS A 39 4.11 -7.95 -4.04
C HIS A 39 3.31 -8.42 -5.26
N GLU A 40 2.80 -7.49 -6.09
CA GLU A 40 1.91 -7.79 -7.22
C GLU A 40 2.66 -8.35 -8.45
N GLY A 41 3.98 -8.15 -8.54
CA GLY A 41 4.80 -8.68 -9.62
C GLY A 41 4.62 -7.94 -10.96
N GLY A 42 5.04 -8.59 -12.05
CA GLY A 42 5.03 -8.01 -13.40
C GLY A 42 3.89 -8.53 -14.30
N PHE A 43 3.98 -8.24 -15.59
CA PHE A 43 2.99 -8.70 -16.57
C PHE A 43 2.88 -10.23 -16.62
N VAL A 44 1.66 -10.74 -16.49
CA VAL A 44 1.29 -12.15 -16.67
C VAL A 44 0.19 -12.23 -17.72
N ASN A 45 0.33 -13.18 -18.65
CA ASN A 45 -0.70 -13.52 -19.61
C ASN A 45 -0.71 -15.04 -19.78
N HIS A 46 -1.55 -15.73 -19.00
CA HIS A 46 -1.65 -17.18 -19.06
C HIS A 46 -2.96 -17.60 -19.77
N PRO A 47 -2.93 -18.48 -20.78
CA PRO A 47 -4.12 -18.86 -21.56
C PRO A 47 -5.26 -19.49 -20.71
N ALA A 48 -4.92 -20.06 -19.56
CA ALA A 48 -5.88 -20.65 -18.63
C ALA A 48 -6.33 -19.69 -17.50
N ASP A 49 -5.84 -18.45 -17.47
CA ASP A 49 -6.24 -17.48 -16.46
C ASP A 49 -7.55 -16.78 -16.86
N PRO A 50 -8.64 -16.94 -16.10
CA PRO A 50 -9.90 -16.25 -16.38
C PRO A 50 -9.78 -14.73 -16.27
N GLY A 51 -8.75 -14.20 -15.59
CA GLY A 51 -8.44 -12.77 -15.51
C GLY A 51 -7.71 -12.22 -16.74
N GLY A 52 -7.15 -13.10 -17.58
CA GLY A 52 -6.40 -12.73 -18.78
C GLY A 52 -5.12 -11.95 -18.48
N MET A 53 -4.79 -10.98 -19.34
CA MET A 53 -3.60 -10.13 -19.17
C MET A 53 -3.71 -9.32 -17.86
N THR A 54 -2.71 -9.45 -17.00
CA THR A 54 -2.61 -8.74 -15.73
C THR A 54 -1.22 -8.10 -15.62
N ASN A 55 -1.13 -6.85 -15.18
CA ASN A 55 0.14 -6.19 -14.89
C ASN A 55 -0.03 -5.27 -13.68
N LEU A 56 0.95 -5.23 -12.78
CA LEU A 56 0.90 -4.44 -11.54
C LEU A 56 -0.41 -4.67 -10.74
N GLY A 57 -0.89 -5.92 -10.68
CA GLY A 57 -2.13 -6.29 -10.00
C GLY A 57 -3.43 -5.87 -10.71
N VAL A 58 -3.34 -5.20 -11.87
CA VAL A 58 -4.48 -4.73 -12.65
C VAL A 58 -4.75 -5.68 -13.82
N THR A 59 -5.93 -6.31 -13.82
CA THR A 59 -6.40 -7.12 -14.95
C THR A 59 -6.84 -6.23 -16.10
N LYS A 60 -6.76 -6.74 -17.34
CA LYS A 60 -7.24 -6.03 -18.53
C LYS A 60 -8.68 -5.54 -18.36
N LYS A 61 -9.56 -6.39 -17.85
CA LYS A 61 -10.97 -6.03 -17.61
C LYS A 61 -11.09 -4.82 -16.68
N VAL A 62 -10.39 -4.83 -15.55
CA VAL A 62 -10.41 -3.71 -14.59
C VAL A 62 -9.83 -2.45 -15.22
N TRP A 63 -8.80 -2.57 -16.06
CA TRP A 63 -8.22 -1.42 -16.76
C TRP A 63 -9.15 -0.85 -17.83
N GLU A 64 -9.82 -1.69 -18.62
CA GLU A 64 -10.81 -1.27 -19.63
C GLU A 64 -12.01 -0.58 -18.97
N GLU A 65 -12.52 -1.13 -17.87
CA GLU A 65 -13.56 -0.50 -17.06
C GLU A 65 -13.13 0.89 -16.53
N TRP A 66 -11.89 1.02 -16.08
CA TRP A 66 -11.34 2.29 -15.60
C TRP A 66 -11.14 3.31 -16.73
N ARG A 67 -10.69 2.86 -17.90
CA ARG A 67 -10.46 3.72 -19.09
C ARG A 67 -11.74 4.06 -19.83
N GLY A 68 -12.80 3.26 -19.64
CA GLY A 68 -14.05 3.37 -20.39
C GLY A 68 -13.93 2.92 -21.85
N GLN A 69 -12.87 2.19 -22.23
CA GLN A 69 -12.62 1.73 -23.59
C GLN A 69 -11.78 0.45 -23.61
N PRO A 70 -11.85 -0.35 -24.69
CA PRO A 70 -10.99 -1.51 -24.85
C PRO A 70 -9.51 -1.14 -24.92
N VAL A 71 -8.64 -2.02 -24.43
CA VAL A 71 -7.18 -1.85 -24.51
C VAL A 71 -6.49 -3.07 -25.12
N ASP A 72 -5.33 -2.86 -25.72
CA ASP A 72 -4.52 -3.94 -26.29
C ASP A 72 -3.42 -4.43 -25.33
N GLU A 73 -2.67 -5.44 -25.75
CA GLU A 73 -1.58 -6.00 -24.95
C GLU A 73 -0.43 -5.00 -24.76
N ALA A 74 -0.16 -4.16 -25.75
CA ALA A 74 0.91 -3.17 -25.69
C ALA A 74 0.64 -2.15 -24.58
N GLU A 75 -0.62 -1.69 -24.46
CA GLU A 75 -1.04 -0.82 -23.37
C GLU A 75 -0.92 -1.52 -22.01
N MET A 76 -1.39 -2.76 -21.90
CA MET A 76 -1.29 -3.54 -20.64
C MET A 76 0.15 -3.74 -20.19
N ARG A 77 1.08 -4.02 -21.13
CA ARG A 77 2.51 -4.15 -20.83
C ARG A 77 3.15 -2.81 -20.46
N ALA A 78 2.61 -1.70 -20.98
CA ALA A 78 3.10 -0.36 -20.72
C ALA A 78 2.52 0.27 -19.43
N LEU A 79 1.75 -0.47 -18.62
CA LEU A 79 1.33 0.01 -17.31
C LEU A 79 2.55 0.26 -16.41
N SER A 80 2.52 1.38 -15.72
CA SER A 80 3.52 1.81 -14.74
C SER A 80 2.83 2.16 -13.43
N PRO A 81 3.56 2.20 -12.29
CA PRO A 81 3.00 2.64 -11.02
C PRO A 81 2.22 3.95 -11.13
N GLU A 82 2.75 4.92 -11.88
CA GLU A 82 2.14 6.25 -12.08
C GLU A 82 0.81 6.15 -12.83
N LYS A 83 0.70 5.24 -13.83
CA LYS A 83 -0.54 5.04 -14.58
C LYS A 83 -1.63 4.40 -13.73
N VAL A 84 -1.26 3.41 -12.91
CA VAL A 84 -2.23 2.68 -12.09
C VAL A 84 -2.56 3.40 -10.78
N ALA A 85 -1.75 4.38 -10.36
CA ALA A 85 -1.94 5.09 -9.08
C ALA A 85 -3.35 5.70 -8.93
N PRO A 86 -3.91 6.43 -9.92
CA PRO A 86 -5.26 6.99 -9.78
C PRO A 86 -6.34 5.91 -9.57
N LEU A 87 -6.18 4.75 -10.22
CA LEU A 87 -7.08 3.61 -10.04
C LEU A 87 -6.99 3.06 -8.63
N TYR A 88 -5.78 2.82 -8.13
CA TYR A 88 -5.57 2.32 -6.77
C TYR A 88 -6.06 3.31 -5.71
N LYS A 89 -5.84 4.61 -5.92
CA LYS A 89 -6.30 5.65 -5.01
C LYS A 89 -7.82 5.63 -4.91
N ALA A 90 -8.50 5.72 -6.06
CA ALA A 90 -9.96 5.80 -6.11
C ALA A 90 -10.65 4.50 -5.66
N LYS A 91 -10.14 3.32 -6.03
CA LYS A 91 -10.83 2.05 -5.75
C LYS A 91 -10.56 1.50 -4.35
N TYR A 92 -9.47 1.92 -3.70
CA TYR A 92 -9.05 1.32 -2.43
C TYR A 92 -8.66 2.36 -1.39
N TRP A 93 -7.67 3.23 -1.66
CA TRP A 93 -7.14 4.19 -0.68
C TRP A 93 -8.21 5.14 -0.14
N ASP A 94 -8.93 5.80 -1.04
CA ASP A 94 -9.98 6.76 -0.69
C ASP A 94 -11.18 6.07 -0.04
N MET A 95 -11.47 4.86 -0.49
CA MET A 95 -12.60 4.07 0.01
C MET A 95 -12.42 3.60 1.45
N VAL A 96 -11.17 3.48 1.93
CA VAL A 96 -10.86 3.24 3.35
C VAL A 96 -10.45 4.51 4.10
N GLN A 97 -10.61 5.69 3.49
CA GLN A 97 -10.24 6.98 4.05
C GLN A 97 -8.78 7.02 4.56
N ALA A 98 -7.87 6.38 3.82
CA ALA A 98 -6.47 6.23 4.23
C ALA A 98 -5.75 7.58 4.45
N ASP A 99 -6.12 8.62 3.70
CA ASP A 99 -5.61 10.00 3.91
C ASP A 99 -5.90 10.57 5.31
N ARG A 100 -6.82 9.96 6.07
CA ARG A 100 -7.23 10.37 7.41
C ARG A 100 -6.74 9.41 8.52
N LEU A 101 -6.15 8.28 8.15
CA LEU A 101 -5.59 7.34 9.11
C LEU A 101 -4.17 7.76 9.48
N PRO A 102 -3.68 7.42 10.69
CA PRO A 102 -2.27 7.62 11.03
C PRO A 102 -1.35 6.90 10.03
N HIS A 103 -0.13 7.42 9.87
CA HIS A 103 0.90 6.77 9.05
C HIS A 103 1.14 5.33 9.53
N GLY A 104 1.34 4.41 8.60
CA GLY A 104 1.47 2.98 8.87
C GLY A 104 0.11 2.27 9.00
N VAL A 105 -0.85 2.86 9.72
CA VAL A 105 -2.24 2.36 9.75
C VAL A 105 -2.87 2.49 8.36
N ASP A 106 -2.66 3.62 7.70
CA ASP A 106 -3.07 3.87 6.31
C ASP A 106 -2.56 2.78 5.34
N MET A 107 -1.28 2.41 5.46
CA MET A 107 -0.62 1.42 4.63
C MET A 107 -1.19 0.01 4.83
N CYS A 108 -1.28 -0.48 6.07
CA CYS A 108 -1.72 -1.86 6.32
C CYS A 108 -3.20 -2.05 5.96
N VAL A 109 -4.04 -1.04 6.21
CA VAL A 109 -5.46 -1.04 5.83
C VAL A 109 -5.62 -0.98 4.32
N PHE A 110 -4.85 -0.15 3.62
CA PHE A 110 -4.84 -0.10 2.15
C PHE A 110 -4.42 -1.43 1.52
N ASP A 111 -3.33 -2.04 1.98
CA ASP A 111 -2.90 -3.35 1.46
C ASP A 111 -3.98 -4.40 1.67
N CYS A 112 -4.62 -4.43 2.84
CA CYS A 112 -5.75 -5.32 3.08
C CYS A 112 -6.93 -5.03 2.14
N ALA A 113 -7.25 -3.75 1.89
CA ALA A 113 -8.34 -3.37 1.01
C ALA A 113 -8.14 -3.87 -0.43
N VAL A 114 -6.90 -3.85 -0.93
CA VAL A 114 -6.56 -4.41 -2.25
C VAL A 114 -6.72 -5.94 -2.26
N ASN A 115 -6.19 -6.63 -1.26
CA ASN A 115 -6.14 -8.10 -1.24
C ASN A 115 -7.46 -8.78 -0.81
N SER A 116 -8.25 -8.09 0.00
CA SER A 116 -9.40 -8.66 0.71
C SER A 116 -10.68 -7.84 0.53
N GLY A 117 -10.60 -6.70 -0.16
CA GLY A 117 -11.72 -5.80 -0.41
C GLY A 117 -11.89 -4.74 0.68
N VAL A 118 -12.27 -3.53 0.25
CA VAL A 118 -12.49 -2.34 1.09
C VAL A 118 -13.33 -2.65 2.33
N LYS A 119 -14.54 -3.20 2.13
CA LYS A 119 -15.47 -3.46 3.25
C LYS A 119 -14.87 -4.39 4.31
N ARG A 120 -14.07 -5.38 3.89
CA ARG A 120 -13.41 -6.32 4.80
C ARG A 120 -12.30 -5.63 5.57
N ALA A 121 -11.43 -4.86 4.89
CA ALA A 121 -10.40 -4.07 5.55
C ALA A 121 -11.01 -3.10 6.60
N SER A 122 -12.09 -2.39 6.25
CA SER A 122 -12.80 -1.51 7.16
C SER A 122 -13.34 -2.23 8.41
N LYS A 123 -13.96 -3.40 8.24
CA LYS A 123 -14.45 -4.22 9.36
C LYS A 123 -13.32 -4.70 10.28
N LEU A 124 -12.21 -5.14 9.70
CA LEU A 124 -11.06 -5.60 10.47
C LEU A 124 -10.43 -4.45 11.27
N LEU A 125 -10.36 -3.24 10.69
CA LEU A 125 -9.93 -2.05 11.43
C LEU A 125 -10.87 -1.73 12.59
N GLN A 126 -12.18 -1.79 12.36
CA GLN A 126 -13.19 -1.55 13.40
C GLN A 126 -13.06 -2.53 14.57
N ARG A 127 -12.85 -3.82 14.29
CA ARG A 127 -12.57 -4.83 15.33
C ARG A 127 -11.28 -4.54 16.09
N ALA A 128 -10.21 -4.20 15.36
CA ALA A 128 -8.90 -3.90 15.96
C ALA A 128 -8.97 -2.72 16.95
N VAL A 129 -9.81 -1.72 16.68
CA VAL A 129 -10.00 -0.55 17.56
C VAL A 129 -11.21 -0.67 18.50
N GLY A 130 -11.90 -1.81 18.51
CA GLY A 130 -12.96 -2.12 19.47
C GLY A 130 -14.28 -1.38 19.25
N VAL A 131 -14.65 -1.12 18.00
CA VAL A 131 -15.96 -0.53 17.62
C VAL A 131 -16.77 -1.50 16.76
N ASP A 132 -18.07 -1.21 16.59
CA ASP A 132 -18.97 -2.01 15.75
C ASP A 132 -18.44 -2.11 14.30
N ASP A 133 -18.47 -3.32 13.74
CA ASP A 133 -17.86 -3.65 12.46
C ASP A 133 -18.83 -3.50 11.27
N ASP A 134 -19.47 -2.34 11.12
CA ASP A 134 -20.43 -2.09 10.03
C ASP A 134 -19.77 -2.02 8.62
N GLY A 135 -18.45 -1.87 8.57
CA GLY A 135 -17.64 -1.74 7.36
C GLY A 135 -17.58 -0.32 6.78
N VAL A 136 -18.02 0.69 7.54
CA VAL A 136 -17.96 2.12 7.18
C VAL A 136 -17.03 2.84 8.14
N ILE A 137 -15.90 3.34 7.63
CA ILE A 137 -14.95 4.12 8.45
C ILE A 137 -15.55 5.51 8.70
N GLY A 138 -16.34 5.63 9.77
CA GLY A 138 -17.00 6.86 10.19
C GLY A 138 -16.26 7.59 11.31
N ARG A 139 -16.92 8.60 11.90
CA ARG A 139 -16.36 9.36 13.02
C ARG A 139 -15.99 8.48 14.22
N ALA A 140 -16.82 7.47 14.53
CA ALA A 140 -16.56 6.56 15.65
C ALA A 140 -15.29 5.73 15.44
N THR A 141 -15.09 5.18 14.24
CA THR A 141 -13.87 4.44 13.89
C THR A 141 -12.65 5.35 13.96
N MET A 142 -12.72 6.56 13.40
CA MET A 142 -11.60 7.51 13.44
C MET A 142 -11.22 7.90 14.87
N ALA A 143 -12.21 8.21 15.71
CA ALA A 143 -11.97 8.55 17.12
C ALA A 143 -11.32 7.39 17.89
N ALA A 144 -11.71 6.14 17.61
CA ALA A 144 -11.11 4.97 18.24
C ALA A 144 -9.69 4.69 17.74
N VAL A 145 -9.41 4.94 16.46
CA VAL A 145 -8.04 4.90 15.90
C VAL A 145 -7.15 5.95 16.58
N GLU A 146 -7.63 7.19 16.70
CA GLU A 146 -6.89 8.31 17.32
C GLU A 146 -6.66 8.13 18.83
N ALA A 147 -7.49 7.33 19.50
CA ALA A 147 -7.36 7.04 20.94
C ALA A 147 -6.27 6.00 21.26
N LEU A 148 -5.74 5.31 20.25
CA LEU A 148 -4.70 4.30 20.38
C LEU A 148 -3.40 4.79 19.73
N ASN A 149 -2.26 4.21 20.13
CA ASN A 149 -1.01 4.45 19.40
C ASN A 149 -1.02 3.66 18.08
N SER A 150 -0.38 4.23 17.03
CA SER A 150 -0.39 3.65 15.68
C SER A 150 0.18 2.22 15.65
N GLU A 151 1.28 1.96 16.37
CA GLU A 151 1.90 0.63 16.45
C GLU A 151 0.93 -0.43 16.99
N GLU A 152 0.16 -0.09 18.03
CA GLU A 152 -0.87 -0.95 18.61
C GLU A 152 -2.03 -1.19 17.65
N VAL A 153 -2.49 -0.16 16.92
CA VAL A 153 -3.53 -0.34 15.90
C VAL A 153 -3.03 -1.27 14.80
N ILE A 154 -1.80 -1.10 14.34
CA ILE A 154 -1.18 -1.95 13.31
C ILE A 154 -1.10 -3.40 13.79
N ASP A 155 -0.67 -3.65 15.02
CA ASP A 155 -0.56 -4.99 15.59
C ASP A 155 -1.90 -5.69 15.68
N ARG A 156 -2.90 -5.00 16.25
CA ARG A 156 -4.25 -5.52 16.38
C ARG A 156 -4.89 -5.76 15.01
N PHE A 157 -4.71 -4.84 14.07
CA PHE A 157 -5.22 -4.97 12.71
C PHE A 157 -4.61 -6.17 11.96
N CYS A 158 -3.29 -6.33 12.03
CA CYS A 158 -2.60 -7.45 11.40
C CYS A 158 -2.98 -8.80 12.04
N ALA A 159 -3.26 -8.83 13.35
CA ALA A 159 -3.80 -10.00 14.02
C ALA A 159 -5.21 -10.35 13.52
N GLU A 160 -6.14 -9.38 13.49
CA GLU A 160 -7.50 -9.56 12.94
C GLU A 160 -7.46 -10.05 11.50
N ARG A 161 -6.58 -9.47 10.67
CA ARG A 161 -6.37 -9.88 9.28
C ARG A 161 -5.89 -11.33 9.19
N LEU A 162 -4.92 -11.73 10.00
CA LEU A 162 -4.40 -13.09 9.99
C LEU A 162 -5.47 -14.10 10.41
N THR A 163 -6.21 -13.81 11.49
CA THR A 163 -7.34 -14.64 11.94
C THR A 163 -8.39 -14.81 10.83
N PHE A 164 -8.72 -13.72 10.12
CA PHE A 164 -9.62 -13.81 8.96
C PHE A 164 -9.04 -14.72 7.87
N LEU A 165 -7.76 -14.56 7.50
CA LEU A 165 -7.15 -15.35 6.44
C LEU A 165 -7.09 -16.84 6.80
N GLU A 166 -6.75 -17.16 8.05
CA GLU A 166 -6.72 -18.53 8.58
C GLU A 166 -8.08 -19.22 8.54
N SER A 167 -9.18 -18.45 8.56
CA SER A 167 -10.53 -19.00 8.43
C SER A 167 -10.91 -19.41 7.00
N LEU A 168 -10.10 -19.06 6.00
CA LEU A 168 -10.42 -19.35 4.60
C LEU A 168 -10.16 -20.83 4.24
N PRO A 169 -11.06 -21.49 3.49
CA PRO A 169 -10.87 -22.89 3.08
C PRO A 169 -9.58 -23.14 2.28
N THR A 170 -9.10 -22.10 1.58
CA THR A 170 -7.90 -22.16 0.74
C THR A 170 -6.61 -21.82 1.50
N PHE A 171 -6.68 -21.57 2.82
CA PHE A 171 -5.51 -21.27 3.64
C PHE A 171 -4.50 -22.42 3.68
N ALA A 172 -4.96 -23.68 3.63
CA ALA A 172 -4.06 -24.83 3.55
C ALA A 172 -3.12 -24.78 2.34
N THR A 173 -3.56 -24.17 1.23
CA THR A 173 -2.79 -24.05 -0.01
C THR A 173 -1.95 -22.77 -0.06
N PHE A 174 -2.54 -21.62 0.29
CA PHE A 174 -1.90 -20.31 0.10
C PHE A 174 -1.44 -19.61 1.39
N GLY A 175 -1.83 -20.14 2.55
CA GLY A 175 -1.69 -19.49 3.85
C GLY A 175 -0.27 -19.09 4.18
N LYS A 176 0.74 -19.89 3.83
CA LYS A 176 2.16 -19.54 4.02
C LYS A 176 2.54 -18.21 3.35
N GLY A 177 2.05 -17.99 2.12
CA GLY A 177 2.29 -16.74 1.38
C GLY A 177 1.57 -15.55 2.02
N TRP A 178 0.31 -15.76 2.42
CA TRP A 178 -0.48 -14.73 3.08
C TRP A 178 0.08 -14.33 4.44
N THR A 179 0.44 -15.30 5.29
CA THR A 179 1.09 -15.04 6.59
C THR A 179 2.38 -14.24 6.41
N ARG A 180 3.21 -14.60 5.42
CA ARG A 180 4.43 -13.84 5.11
C ARG A 180 4.13 -12.40 4.68
N ARG A 181 3.13 -12.18 3.81
CA ARG A 181 2.74 -10.83 3.38
C ARG A 181 2.22 -10.00 4.57
N VAL A 182 1.38 -10.57 5.43
CA VAL A 182 0.88 -9.87 6.63
C VAL A 182 2.04 -9.48 7.56
N ALA A 183 2.98 -10.38 7.81
CA ALA A 183 4.16 -10.09 8.64
C ALA A 183 5.03 -8.97 8.06
N GLN A 184 5.29 -8.99 6.74
CA GLN A 184 6.08 -7.96 6.07
C GLN A 184 5.35 -6.61 6.08
N VAL A 185 4.05 -6.58 5.75
CA VAL A 185 3.25 -5.35 5.78
C VAL A 185 3.20 -4.77 7.19
N ARG A 186 3.10 -5.61 8.22
CA ARG A 186 3.17 -5.18 9.63
C ARG A 186 4.49 -4.47 9.92
N GLU A 187 5.62 -5.11 9.64
CA GLU A 187 6.95 -4.54 9.88
C GLU A 187 7.14 -3.22 9.14
N GLU A 188 6.78 -3.18 7.85
CA GLU A 188 6.90 -1.96 7.05
C GLU A 188 5.98 -0.84 7.52
N SER A 189 4.80 -1.17 8.04
CA SER A 189 3.85 -0.19 8.60
C SER A 189 4.35 0.35 9.93
N GLN A 190 4.95 -0.50 10.79
CA GLN A 190 5.55 -0.06 12.05
C GLN A 190 6.73 0.89 11.83
N ILE A 191 7.51 0.71 10.76
CA ILE A 191 8.60 1.63 10.41
C ILE A 191 8.09 3.02 10.01
N LEU A 192 6.85 3.12 9.53
CA LEU A 192 6.22 4.38 9.10
C LEU A 192 5.42 5.09 10.21
N ALA A 193 5.03 4.36 11.25
CA ALA A 193 4.20 4.81 12.36
C ALA A 193 4.96 5.74 13.32
#